data_AF-A0A1B9GA20-F1
#
_entry.id   AF-A0A1B9GA20-F1
#
_cell.length_a   1.000
_cell.length_b   1.000
_cell.length_c   1.000
_cell.angle_alpha   90.00
_cell.angle_beta   90.00
_cell.angle_gamma   90.00
#
_symmetry.space_group_name_H-M   'P 1'
#
loop_
_entity.id
_entity.type
_entity.pdbx_description
1 polymer ?
#
loop_
_entity_poly.entity_id
_entity_poly.type
_entity_poly.pdbx_seq_one_letter_code
_entity_poly.pdbx_strand_id
1 'polypeptide(L)'
;MDKRIPSPFSQALYAVEVLTDRLRNLGAGGVGLARTEQPDRDRDQEDSYRLLSYRDSIHEPTRPSESTDLQNDEEENESPPPYDIDSPTSPTSPGFPVPSHSPSVRFRIDYLLVTIILLAIGSTLTLFVVFPFPTTIPAFIGLLTILVGWTSITWMRVLYHLSNTFKSKEKTSNRSKNFFNRFSNTKRTVLVTSTLFILFLSCLGFCPPEEKVVPTRPYGYGTEKYFVAANLHNSEDILPRWSSELIKLIDYLGTDNVHVSIYESNSQDSTKSLLSSLNQTLQEKGVGRTIITEQDDKHWWPYNTSPERIGYLANARNKALIPIQSDDPSIRLEGYNEFTKIIFLNDVYFTWGSMVRLINTKIEGRDEYDQVCAMDFGTSGLYDTWASRDICGTPLRPFWPYVKDEITIEKLRKEEPFEVSSCWNGAVVFKAGPFLYKPKETDVVPEEVMEDTLEESESGRHMMKRGWKMVDNPTYPNSVFSPSLTLPIQFRTSNISACDHSECFLIGYDLHRLYDTVDRPPRIYMNPTVKLAYEKNWYVWHNSVLRIPVVQWWLENWSRGYPFYFVDWIWEKAGRRRDYCTWSALAVHLPYRCPSLPGAVDKNWDQ
;
A
#
# COMPACT_ATOMS: atom_id res chain seq x y z
N MET A 1 14.74 0.08 -5.04
CA MET A 1 14.07 -0.09 -3.72
C MET A 1 14.01 -1.59 -3.44
N ASP A 2 14.55 -2.11 -2.34
CA ASP A 2 14.59 -3.57 -2.12
C ASP A 2 13.19 -4.13 -1.84
N LYS A 3 12.75 -5.08 -2.66
CA LYS A 3 11.41 -5.70 -2.67
C LYS A 3 11.25 -6.79 -1.61
N ARG A 4 12.21 -6.96 -0.69
CA ARG A 4 12.10 -7.93 0.41
C ARG A 4 11.53 -7.28 1.66
N ILE A 5 10.22 -7.05 1.63
CA ILE A 5 9.44 -6.73 2.84
C ILE A 5 9.14 -8.06 3.55
N PRO A 6 9.48 -8.21 4.85
CA PRO A 6 9.05 -9.38 5.62
C PRO A 6 7.52 -9.42 5.63
N SER A 7 6.93 -10.61 5.49
CA SER A 7 5.48 -10.78 5.37
C SER A 7 4.72 -10.03 6.48
N PRO A 8 3.47 -9.59 6.25
CA PRO A 8 2.64 -8.96 7.29
C PRO A 8 2.56 -9.81 8.57
N PHE A 9 2.66 -11.14 8.42
CA PHE A 9 2.74 -12.08 9.53
C PHE A 9 4.04 -11.96 10.32
N SER A 10 5.18 -11.73 9.66
CA SER A 10 6.49 -11.53 10.30
C SER A 10 6.58 -10.17 11.02
N GLN A 11 5.97 -9.11 10.48
CA GLN A 11 5.89 -7.82 11.18
C GLN A 11 4.92 -7.86 12.37
N ALA A 12 3.78 -8.55 12.23
CA ALA A 12 2.85 -8.79 13.32
C ALA A 12 3.45 -9.71 14.41
N LEU A 13 4.19 -10.77 14.02
CA LEU A 13 4.91 -11.61 14.98
C LEU A 13 5.99 -10.84 15.71
N TYR A 14 6.77 -10.00 15.00
CA TYR A 14 7.78 -9.15 15.64
C TYR A 14 7.14 -8.18 16.64
N ALA A 15 6.00 -7.58 16.30
CA ALA A 15 5.26 -6.73 17.22
C ALA A 15 4.74 -7.51 18.45
N VAL A 16 4.29 -8.74 18.26
CA VAL A 16 3.85 -9.63 19.35
C VAL A 16 5.04 -10.07 20.21
N GLU A 17 6.19 -10.43 19.63
CA GLU A 17 7.41 -10.77 20.36
C GLU A 17 7.90 -9.60 21.21
N VAL A 18 7.97 -8.39 20.65
CA VAL A 18 8.35 -7.17 21.39
C VAL A 18 7.36 -6.86 22.52
N LEU A 19 6.07 -7.13 22.32
CA LEU A 19 5.05 -6.97 23.36
C LEU A 19 5.22 -8.01 24.48
N THR A 20 5.51 -9.25 24.10
CA THR A 20 5.69 -10.39 25.02
C THR A 20 6.94 -10.17 25.87
N ASP A 21 8.03 -9.68 25.27
CA ASP A 21 9.27 -9.37 25.98
C ASP A 21 9.10 -8.16 26.93
N ARG A 22 8.31 -7.15 26.54
CA ARG A 22 7.96 -6.04 27.44
C ARG A 22 7.06 -6.46 28.60
N LEU A 23 6.10 -7.35 28.38
CA LEU A 23 5.26 -7.90 29.45
C LEU A 23 6.08 -8.79 30.40
N ARG A 24 7.06 -9.52 29.88
CA ARG A 24 7.99 -10.32 30.67
C ARG A 24 8.89 -9.45 31.55
N ASN A 25 9.34 -8.30 31.03
CA ASN A 25 10.14 -7.33 31.78
C ASN A 25 9.31 -6.52 32.81
N LEU A 26 8.01 -6.32 32.57
CA LEU A 26 7.09 -5.73 33.56
C LEU A 26 6.76 -6.69 34.71
N GLY A 27 6.90 -8.00 34.51
CA GLY A 27 6.71 -9.02 35.55
C GLY A 27 7.92 -9.23 36.48
N ALA A 28 9.09 -8.67 36.16
CA ALA A 28 10.32 -8.85 36.94
C ALA A 28 10.63 -7.69 37.90
N GLY A 29 9.77 -6.67 37.98
CA GLY A 29 9.94 -5.50 38.85
C GLY A 29 9.24 -5.67 40.20
N GLY A 30 9.78 -6.50 41.09
CA GLY A 30 9.30 -6.56 42.46
C GLY A 30 10.01 -7.58 43.34
N VAL A 31 11.13 -7.18 43.95
CA VAL A 31 11.52 -7.33 45.38
C VAL A 31 12.91 -6.68 45.51
N GLY A 32 13.03 -5.67 46.39
CA GLY A 32 14.27 -4.93 46.61
C GLY A 32 15.19 -5.54 47.66
N LEU A 33 16.49 -5.21 47.58
CA LEU A 33 17.38 -5.05 48.72
C LEU A 33 18.62 -4.23 48.34
N ALA A 34 18.94 -3.25 49.18
CA ALA A 34 19.94 -2.22 48.99
C ALA A 34 21.39 -2.70 49.24
N ARG A 35 22.38 -2.14 48.51
CA ARG A 35 23.73 -1.86 49.04
C ARG A 35 24.56 -0.89 48.18
N THR A 36 24.86 0.26 48.80
CA THR A 36 26.08 1.11 48.81
C THR A 36 27.06 1.21 47.63
N GLU A 37 27.42 2.47 47.35
CA GLU A 37 28.42 3.06 46.46
C GLU A 37 29.88 2.61 46.69
N GLN A 38 30.68 2.48 45.62
CA GLN A 38 31.83 3.38 45.32
C GLN A 38 32.47 3.08 43.94
N PRO A 39 33.19 4.04 43.32
CA PRO A 39 33.54 4.05 41.90
C PRO A 39 34.99 3.63 41.62
N ASP A 40 35.27 3.04 40.45
CA ASP A 40 36.52 3.33 39.74
C ASP A 40 36.51 2.93 38.25
N ARG A 41 37.42 3.58 37.53
CA ARG A 41 37.53 3.80 36.08
C ARG A 41 38.07 2.65 35.22
N ASP A 42 37.78 2.80 33.92
CA ASP A 42 38.53 2.40 32.71
C ASP A 42 38.85 0.91 32.48
N ARG A 43 38.14 0.28 31.53
CA ARG A 43 38.67 -0.14 30.21
C ARG A 43 37.72 -1.01 29.38
N ASP A 44 37.77 -0.76 28.08
CA ASP A 44 37.65 -1.69 26.95
C ASP A 44 36.26 -2.27 26.59
N GLN A 45 35.62 -1.59 25.64
CA GLN A 45 35.39 -2.08 24.26
C GLN A 45 35.51 -3.60 24.06
N GLU A 46 34.40 -4.33 24.24
CA GLU A 46 33.98 -5.54 23.51
C GLU A 46 32.94 -6.29 24.37
N ASP A 47 31.65 -6.12 24.09
CA ASP A 47 30.65 -7.13 24.44
C ASP A 47 29.31 -6.82 23.75
N SER A 48 29.22 -7.20 22.48
CA SER A 48 27.95 -7.28 21.75
C SER A 48 27.97 -8.40 20.73
N TYR A 49 28.62 -9.54 21.02
CA TYR A 49 28.54 -10.74 20.18
C TYR A 49 28.71 -12.02 20.99
N ARG A 50 27.69 -12.38 21.76
CA ARG A 50 27.46 -13.77 22.15
C ARG A 50 25.96 -14.03 22.22
N LEU A 51 25.40 -14.56 21.13
CA LEU A 51 24.30 -15.54 21.14
C LEU A 51 23.94 -15.98 19.71
N LEU A 52 24.91 -16.45 18.92
CA LEU A 52 24.66 -17.24 17.71
C LEU A 52 25.92 -18.06 17.35
N SER A 53 26.11 -19.21 17.98
CA SER A 53 26.96 -20.26 17.42
C SER A 53 26.63 -21.62 18.04
N TYR A 54 25.71 -22.36 17.44
CA TYR A 54 25.74 -23.81 17.53
C TYR A 54 25.04 -24.43 16.33
N ARG A 55 25.76 -24.53 15.21
CA ARG A 55 25.60 -25.65 14.28
C ARG A 55 26.79 -25.74 13.33
N ASP A 56 27.27 -26.97 13.23
CA ASP A 56 28.07 -27.57 12.16
C ASP A 56 29.60 -27.61 12.34
N SER A 57 30.09 -28.78 12.72
CA SER A 57 31.13 -29.56 12.01
C SER A 57 31.41 -30.88 12.76
N ILE A 58 31.82 -32.03 12.21
CA ILE A 58 32.06 -32.60 10.87
C ILE A 58 32.37 -34.10 11.16
N HIS A 59 31.86 -35.07 10.38
CA HIS A 59 32.65 -36.12 9.67
C HIS A 59 31.81 -37.28 9.12
N GLU A 60 32.29 -37.77 7.98
CA GLU A 60 31.77 -38.71 6.99
C GLU A 60 32.54 -40.06 7.12
N PRO A 61 32.50 -41.01 6.16
CA PRO A 61 31.57 -42.13 5.98
C PRO A 61 32.20 -43.54 6.16
N THR A 62 31.39 -44.61 6.19
CA THR A 62 31.66 -45.87 5.44
C THR A 62 30.43 -46.80 5.36
N ARG A 63 30.26 -47.42 4.18
CA ARG A 63 29.26 -48.41 3.72
C ARG A 63 29.84 -49.85 3.87
N PRO A 64 29.21 -50.95 3.36
CA PRO A 64 27.78 -51.33 3.15
C PRO A 64 27.47 -52.82 3.52
N SER A 65 26.20 -53.25 3.44
CA SER A 65 25.67 -54.51 2.80
C SER A 65 24.27 -54.87 3.37
N GLU A 66 23.25 -55.14 2.52
CA GLU A 66 22.52 -56.44 2.34
C GLU A 66 21.81 -56.96 3.62
N SER A 67 20.62 -57.56 3.65
CA SER A 67 19.62 -58.05 2.68
C SER A 67 18.34 -58.44 3.49
N THR A 68 17.37 -58.99 2.77
CA THR A 68 15.95 -59.29 3.02
C THR A 68 15.59 -60.45 3.98
N ASP A 69 14.34 -60.38 4.46
CA ASP A 69 13.33 -61.46 4.68
C ASP A 69 13.33 -62.40 5.91
N LEU A 70 12.09 -62.83 6.20
CA LEU A 70 11.58 -63.99 6.96
C LEU A 70 11.43 -63.84 8.49
N GLN A 71 10.54 -64.52 9.22
CA GLN A 71 9.21 -65.18 9.11
C GLN A 71 9.01 -65.80 10.52
N ASN A 72 7.76 -65.97 10.98
CA ASN A 72 7.20 -66.86 12.02
C ASN A 72 8.05 -67.39 13.22
N ASP A 73 7.44 -67.46 14.41
CA ASP A 73 7.17 -68.75 15.09
C ASP A 73 6.32 -68.60 16.38
N GLU A 74 5.56 -69.67 16.64
CA GLU A 74 4.65 -70.01 17.76
C GLU A 74 5.45 -70.28 19.08
N GLU A 75 4.90 -70.37 20.30
CA GLU A 75 4.03 -71.41 20.87
C GLU A 75 3.68 -71.09 22.37
N GLU A 76 2.50 -71.57 22.80
CA GLU A 76 2.10 -72.21 24.08
C GLU A 76 2.38 -71.54 25.47
N ASN A 77 1.60 -71.68 26.56
CA ASN A 77 0.70 -72.76 27.00
C ASN A 77 -0.20 -72.33 28.20
N GLU A 78 -1.13 -73.22 28.57
CA GLU A 78 -1.83 -73.42 29.88
C GLU A 78 -3.27 -72.89 30.14
N SER A 79 -4.18 -73.87 30.26
CA SER A 79 -5.44 -73.91 31.06
C SER A 79 -5.27 -75.06 32.10
N PRO A 80 -6.10 -75.28 33.18
CA PRO A 80 -7.53 -75.72 33.12
C PRO A 80 -8.35 -75.47 34.46
N PRO A 81 -9.43 -76.21 34.89
CA PRO A 81 -10.75 -76.62 34.34
C PRO A 81 -11.95 -76.37 35.36
N PRO A 82 -13.05 -77.18 35.49
CA PRO A 82 -14.27 -77.35 34.65
C PRO A 82 -15.63 -77.32 35.44
N TYR A 83 -16.80 -77.53 34.77
CA TYR A 83 -17.91 -78.49 35.10
C TYR A 83 -19.28 -78.16 34.39
N ASP A 84 -19.74 -79.10 33.53
CA ASP A 84 -21.07 -79.80 33.37
C ASP A 84 -22.45 -79.10 33.62
N ILE A 85 -23.63 -79.43 33.04
CA ILE A 85 -24.20 -80.40 32.05
C ILE A 85 -25.73 -80.01 31.85
N ASP A 86 -26.34 -80.45 30.72
CA ASP A 86 -27.79 -80.73 30.45
C ASP A 86 -28.82 -79.71 29.84
N SER A 87 -29.61 -80.25 28.90
CA SER A 87 -30.82 -79.73 28.18
C SER A 87 -32.10 -80.49 28.67
N PRO A 88 -33.31 -80.47 28.04
CA PRO A 88 -34.12 -79.47 27.31
C PRO A 88 -35.60 -79.37 27.85
N THR A 89 -36.44 -78.41 27.42
CA THR A 89 -37.92 -78.55 27.18
C THR A 89 -38.62 -77.22 26.76
N SER A 90 -39.52 -77.30 25.78
CA SER A 90 -40.54 -76.26 25.39
C SER A 90 -41.85 -76.46 26.21
N PRO A 91 -42.98 -75.72 26.02
CA PRO A 91 -43.28 -74.52 25.20
C PRO A 91 -44.04 -73.39 25.96
N THR A 92 -43.96 -72.13 25.50
CA THR A 92 -45.10 -71.18 25.44
C THR A 92 -44.69 -69.86 24.77
N SER A 93 -45.38 -69.50 23.70
CA SER A 93 -45.42 -68.16 23.07
C SER A 93 -46.17 -67.17 24.00
N PRO A 94 -46.09 -65.81 23.87
CA PRO A 94 -46.05 -65.09 22.59
C PRO A 94 -45.24 -63.78 22.50
N GLY A 95 -44.89 -63.44 21.25
CA GLY A 95 -44.79 -62.05 20.77
C GLY A 95 -43.42 -61.39 20.86
N PHE A 96 -42.62 -61.46 19.78
CA PHE A 96 -41.56 -60.50 19.52
C PHE A 96 -41.71 -59.87 18.12
N PRO A 97 -41.52 -58.56 18.00
CA PRO A 97 -41.74 -57.81 16.76
C PRO A 97 -40.62 -58.11 15.75
N VAL A 98 -41.02 -58.20 14.49
CA VAL A 98 -40.13 -58.24 13.32
C VAL A 98 -39.19 -57.02 13.38
N PRO A 99 -37.87 -57.18 13.21
CA PRO A 99 -36.97 -56.04 13.14
C PRO A 99 -37.28 -55.24 11.88
N SER A 100 -37.75 -54.00 12.08
CA SER A 100 -37.83 -53.01 11.02
C SER A 100 -36.43 -52.78 10.48
N HIS A 101 -36.18 -53.14 9.22
CA HIS A 101 -35.04 -52.63 8.47
C HIS A 101 -35.06 -51.10 8.55
N SER A 102 -34.14 -50.52 9.34
CA SER A 102 -33.81 -49.11 9.24
C SER A 102 -33.32 -48.87 7.81
N PRO A 103 -33.93 -47.94 7.05
CA PRO A 103 -33.38 -47.61 5.75
C PRO A 103 -32.02 -46.98 6.01
N SER A 104 -30.95 -47.70 5.65
CA SER A 104 -29.63 -47.10 5.53
C SER A 104 -29.80 -45.85 4.65
N VAL A 105 -29.70 -44.66 5.26
CA VAL A 105 -29.66 -43.41 4.53
C VAL A 105 -28.30 -43.41 3.85
N ARG A 106 -28.21 -44.08 2.69
CA ARG A 106 -27.07 -43.91 1.79
C ARG A 106 -27.08 -42.44 1.37
N PHE A 107 -26.24 -41.64 2.01
CA PHE A 107 -25.91 -40.31 1.53
C PHE A 107 -25.34 -40.49 0.12
N ARG A 108 -26.18 -40.30 -0.90
CA ARG A 108 -25.70 -40.18 -2.28
C ARG A 108 -24.93 -38.86 -2.34
N ILE A 109 -23.61 -38.96 -2.31
CA ILE A 109 -22.72 -37.83 -2.51
C ILE A 109 -22.96 -37.30 -3.92
N ASP A 110 -23.32 -36.03 -4.01
CA ASP A 110 -23.50 -35.33 -5.26
C ASP A 110 -22.13 -34.86 -5.75
N TYR A 111 -21.46 -35.68 -6.56
CA TYR A 111 -20.10 -35.39 -7.05
C TYR A 111 -19.99 -34.01 -7.72
N LEU A 112 -21.05 -33.52 -8.36
CA LEU A 112 -21.07 -32.22 -9.02
C LEU A 112 -21.14 -31.05 -8.01
N LEU A 113 -21.81 -31.26 -6.88
CA LEU A 113 -21.80 -30.29 -5.78
C LEU A 113 -20.45 -30.31 -5.05
N VAL A 114 -19.87 -31.49 -4.85
CA VAL A 114 -18.54 -31.64 -4.24
C VAL A 114 -17.47 -30.93 -5.08
N THR A 115 -17.50 -31.07 -6.42
CA THR A 115 -16.54 -30.36 -7.28
C THR A 115 -16.68 -28.84 -7.18
N ILE A 116 -17.90 -28.29 -7.11
CA ILE A 116 -18.10 -26.85 -6.89
C ILE A 116 -17.53 -26.40 -5.55
N ILE A 117 -17.77 -27.17 -4.48
CA ILE A 117 -17.25 -26.83 -3.15
C ILE A 117 -15.72 -26.85 -3.17
N LEU A 118 -15.10 -27.85 -3.81
CA LEU A 118 -13.65 -27.90 -3.98
C LEU A 118 -13.11 -26.73 -4.82
N LEU A 119 -13.80 -26.35 -5.90
CA LEU A 119 -13.46 -25.17 -6.69
C LEU A 119 -13.55 -23.89 -5.87
N ALA A 120 -14.60 -23.72 -5.06
CA ALA A 120 -14.79 -22.56 -4.20
C ALA A 120 -13.71 -22.47 -3.10
N ILE A 121 -13.35 -23.61 -2.49
CA ILE A 121 -12.25 -23.68 -1.52
C ILE A 121 -10.93 -23.33 -2.22
N GLY A 122 -10.66 -23.95 -3.37
CA GLY A 122 -9.47 -23.70 -4.17
C GLY A 122 -9.34 -22.23 -4.56
N SER A 123 -10.38 -21.62 -5.12
CA SER A 123 -10.38 -20.20 -5.49
C SER A 123 -10.19 -19.28 -4.29
N THR A 124 -10.80 -19.60 -3.15
CA THR A 124 -10.65 -18.83 -1.91
C THR A 124 -9.21 -18.89 -1.41
N LEU A 125 -8.61 -20.09 -1.34
CA LEU A 125 -7.22 -20.28 -0.92
C LEU A 125 -6.24 -19.59 -1.88
N THR A 126 -6.45 -19.71 -3.19
CA THR A 126 -5.61 -19.01 -4.18
C THR A 126 -5.67 -17.50 -3.98
N LEU A 127 -6.85 -16.92 -3.77
CA LEU A 127 -6.99 -15.49 -3.51
C LEU A 127 -6.30 -15.06 -2.22
N PHE A 128 -6.36 -15.87 -1.16
CA PHE A 128 -5.63 -15.60 0.09
C PHE A 128 -4.10 -15.67 -0.08
N VAL A 129 -3.60 -16.58 -0.92
CA VAL A 129 -2.16 -16.70 -1.20
C VAL A 129 -1.66 -15.55 -2.06
N VAL A 130 -2.42 -15.18 -3.10
CA VAL A 130 -2.06 -14.10 -4.03
C VAL A 130 -2.22 -12.71 -3.38
N PHE A 131 -3.21 -12.56 -2.50
CA PHE A 131 -3.49 -11.34 -1.74
C PHE A 131 -3.52 -11.67 -0.24
N PRO A 132 -2.34 -11.76 0.42
CA PRO A 132 -2.21 -12.16 1.82
C PRO A 132 -2.61 -11.05 2.80
N PHE A 133 -3.75 -10.42 2.55
CA PHE A 133 -4.30 -9.31 3.32
C PHE A 133 -5.67 -9.71 3.90
N PRO A 134 -5.97 -9.42 5.19
CA PRO A 134 -7.25 -9.76 5.80
C PRO A 134 -8.40 -9.00 5.13
N THR A 135 -9.04 -9.64 4.16
CA THR A 135 -10.24 -9.11 3.47
C THR A 135 -11.34 -10.16 3.48
N THR A 136 -12.58 -9.69 3.38
CA THR A 136 -13.76 -10.55 3.24
C THR A 136 -14.02 -10.97 1.80
N ILE A 137 -13.25 -10.43 0.84
CA ILE A 137 -13.44 -10.66 -0.61
C ILE A 137 -13.20 -12.13 -1.01
N PRO A 138 -12.13 -12.83 -0.56
CA PRO A 138 -11.95 -14.24 -0.88
C PRO A 138 -13.13 -15.10 -0.38
N ALA A 139 -13.60 -14.85 0.84
CA ALA A 139 -14.75 -15.56 1.40
C ALA A 139 -16.03 -15.28 0.59
N PHE A 140 -16.25 -14.03 0.20
CA PHE A 140 -17.37 -13.65 -0.67
C PHE A 140 -17.34 -14.38 -2.01
N ILE A 141 -16.19 -14.42 -2.68
CA ILE A 141 -16.02 -15.11 -3.97
C ILE A 141 -16.26 -16.62 -3.81
N GLY A 142 -15.75 -17.23 -2.74
CA GLY A 142 -16.02 -18.63 -2.42
C GLY A 142 -17.52 -18.92 -2.24
N LEU A 143 -18.20 -18.12 -1.41
CA LEU A 143 -19.64 -18.24 -1.18
C LEU A 143 -20.46 -18.03 -2.46
N LEU A 144 -20.09 -17.03 -3.27
CA LEU A 144 -20.74 -16.75 -4.54
C LEU A 144 -20.57 -17.91 -5.53
N THR A 145 -19.38 -18.52 -5.58
CA THR A 145 -19.10 -19.69 -6.42
C THR A 145 -19.98 -20.88 -6.04
N ILE A 146 -20.13 -21.15 -4.74
CA ILE A 146 -21.03 -22.20 -4.23
C ILE A 146 -22.49 -21.90 -4.62
N LEU A 147 -22.93 -20.65 -4.42
CA LEU A 147 -24.30 -20.22 -4.68
C LEU A 147 -24.66 -20.35 -6.17
N VAL A 148 -23.81 -19.85 -7.06
CA VAL A 148 -23.98 -19.91 -8.52
C VAL A 148 -23.96 -21.35 -8.99
N GLY A 149 -23.00 -22.15 -8.51
CA GLY A 149 -22.88 -23.55 -8.90
C GLY A 149 -24.09 -24.37 -8.45
N TRP A 150 -24.50 -24.28 -7.19
CA TRP A 150 -25.68 -24.99 -6.67
C TRP A 150 -26.97 -24.61 -7.41
N THR A 151 -27.17 -23.31 -7.66
CA THR A 151 -28.35 -22.80 -8.37
C THR A 151 -28.39 -23.32 -9.81
N SER A 152 -27.25 -23.29 -10.51
CA SER A 152 -27.12 -23.75 -11.90
C SER A 152 -27.39 -25.26 -12.02
N ILE A 153 -26.81 -26.08 -11.15
CA ILE A 153 -27.06 -27.53 -11.13
C ILE A 153 -28.53 -27.83 -10.89
N THR A 154 -29.13 -27.14 -9.94
CA THR A 154 -30.53 -27.39 -9.56
C THR A 154 -31.46 -27.04 -10.73
N TRP A 155 -31.24 -25.92 -11.42
CA TRP A 155 -31.96 -25.59 -12.64
C TRP A 155 -31.72 -26.56 -13.78
N MET A 156 -30.46 -26.97 -14.03
CA MET A 156 -30.14 -27.97 -15.04
C MET A 156 -30.87 -29.29 -14.80
N ARG A 157 -30.98 -29.75 -13.55
CA ARG A 157 -31.77 -30.94 -13.18
C ARG A 157 -33.26 -30.75 -13.43
N VAL A 158 -33.81 -29.58 -13.07
CA VAL A 158 -35.21 -29.24 -13.33
C VAL A 158 -35.49 -29.26 -14.84
N LEU A 159 -34.64 -28.61 -15.64
CA LEU A 159 -34.76 -28.55 -17.10
C LEU A 159 -34.60 -29.92 -17.76
N TYR A 160 -33.63 -30.72 -17.32
CA TYR A 160 -33.43 -32.09 -17.81
C TYR A 160 -34.66 -32.96 -17.57
N HIS A 161 -35.22 -32.93 -16.36
CA HIS A 161 -36.44 -33.69 -16.05
C HIS A 161 -37.66 -33.17 -16.81
N LEU A 162 -37.82 -31.85 -16.96
CA LEU A 162 -38.88 -31.27 -17.80
C LEU A 162 -38.74 -31.74 -19.26
N SER A 163 -37.55 -31.64 -19.85
CA SER A 163 -37.26 -32.08 -21.22
C SER A 163 -37.55 -33.57 -21.44
N ASN A 164 -37.12 -34.44 -20.51
CA ASN A 164 -37.43 -35.87 -20.57
C ASN A 164 -38.93 -36.16 -20.43
N THR A 165 -39.66 -35.38 -19.63
CA THR A 165 -41.12 -35.51 -19.49
C THR A 165 -41.84 -35.05 -20.77
N PHE A 166 -41.31 -34.03 -21.45
CA PHE A 166 -41.80 -33.58 -22.76
C PHE A 166 -41.47 -34.58 -23.89
N LYS A 167 -40.30 -35.23 -23.87
CA LYS A 167 -39.96 -36.31 -24.82
C LYS A 167 -40.79 -37.58 -24.59
N SER A 168 -41.12 -37.90 -23.34
CA SER A 168 -41.93 -39.07 -22.97
C SER A 168 -43.45 -38.86 -23.17
N LYS A 169 -43.88 -37.67 -23.63
CA LYS A 169 -45.29 -37.28 -23.75
C LYS A 169 -46.08 -38.02 -24.84
N GLU A 170 -45.50 -39.02 -25.50
CA GLU A 170 -46.24 -39.96 -26.35
C GLU A 170 -46.89 -41.11 -25.54
N LYS A 171 -46.50 -41.33 -24.27
CA LYS A 171 -47.19 -42.31 -23.41
C LYS A 171 -47.39 -41.78 -21.99
N THR A 172 -48.66 -41.77 -21.58
CA THR A 172 -49.20 -41.69 -20.21
C THR A 172 -49.70 -40.32 -19.73
N SER A 173 -51.03 -40.17 -19.82
CA SER A 173 -51.86 -39.25 -19.06
C SER A 173 -51.75 -39.52 -17.54
N ASN A 174 -51.82 -38.46 -16.72
CA ASN A 174 -51.96 -38.44 -15.26
C ASN A 174 -50.76 -38.60 -14.29
N ARG A 175 -49.49 -38.47 -14.70
CA ARG A 175 -48.36 -38.39 -13.73
C ARG A 175 -47.33 -37.29 -13.93
N SER A 176 -47.70 -36.17 -14.57
CA SER A 176 -46.82 -34.99 -14.68
C SER A 176 -46.98 -34.06 -13.48
N LYS A 177 -46.57 -34.50 -12.27
CA LYS A 177 -46.26 -33.54 -11.20
C LYS A 177 -44.91 -32.93 -11.56
N ASN A 178 -44.89 -31.65 -11.95
CA ASN A 178 -43.68 -30.88 -12.25
C ASN A 178 -42.56 -31.28 -11.27
N PHE A 179 -41.37 -31.66 -11.76
CA PHE A 179 -40.26 -32.07 -10.89
C PHE A 179 -39.93 -30.99 -9.84
N PHE A 180 -40.08 -29.72 -10.21
CA PHE A 180 -40.05 -28.56 -9.31
C PHE A 180 -41.04 -28.67 -8.13
N ASN A 181 -42.24 -29.19 -8.37
CA ASN A 181 -43.26 -29.43 -7.35
C ASN A 181 -42.97 -30.64 -6.44
N ARG A 182 -41.86 -31.36 -6.65
CA ARG A 182 -41.36 -32.39 -5.73
C ARG A 182 -40.44 -31.84 -4.66
N PHE A 183 -39.90 -30.63 -4.85
CA PHE A 183 -39.10 -29.98 -3.81
C PHE A 183 -39.99 -29.54 -2.64
N SER A 184 -39.45 -29.58 -1.42
CA SER A 184 -40.06 -28.91 -0.26
C SER A 184 -40.21 -27.41 -0.54
N ASN A 185 -41.22 -26.78 0.06
CA ASN A 185 -41.46 -25.34 -0.05
C ASN A 185 -40.18 -24.54 0.26
N THR A 186 -39.44 -24.92 1.29
CA THR A 186 -38.16 -24.29 1.65
C THR A 186 -37.13 -24.34 0.52
N LYS A 187 -36.96 -25.51 -0.14
CA LYS A 187 -36.00 -25.66 -1.24
C LYS A 187 -36.40 -24.83 -2.46
N ARG A 188 -37.70 -24.70 -2.73
CA ARG A 188 -38.19 -23.85 -3.83
C ARG A 188 -37.95 -22.38 -3.53
N THR A 189 -38.29 -21.93 -2.31
CA THR A 189 -38.04 -20.56 -1.88
C THR A 189 -36.56 -20.23 -2.01
N VAL A 190 -35.67 -21.06 -1.45
CA VAL A 190 -34.21 -20.86 -1.55
C VAL A 190 -33.75 -20.81 -3.01
N LEU A 191 -34.21 -21.72 -3.88
CA LEU A 191 -33.84 -21.70 -5.29
C LEU A 191 -34.28 -20.41 -6.00
N VAL A 192 -35.53 -19.97 -5.78
CA VAL A 192 -36.06 -18.74 -6.39
C VAL A 192 -35.32 -17.51 -5.85
N THR A 193 -35.13 -17.39 -4.53
CA THR A 193 -34.43 -16.25 -3.93
C THR A 193 -32.97 -16.20 -4.36
N SER A 194 -32.27 -17.34 -4.40
CA SER A 194 -30.89 -17.41 -4.90
C SER A 194 -30.80 -17.02 -6.38
N THR A 195 -31.78 -17.44 -7.19
CA THR A 195 -31.84 -17.06 -8.61
C THR A 195 -32.03 -15.55 -8.77
N LEU A 196 -32.99 -14.97 -8.05
CA LEU A 196 -33.23 -13.51 -8.06
C LEU A 196 -32.00 -12.74 -7.57
N PHE A 197 -31.32 -13.24 -6.54
CA PHE A 197 -30.11 -12.62 -6.02
C PHE A 197 -28.94 -12.68 -7.02
N ILE A 198 -28.72 -13.82 -7.68
CA ILE A 198 -27.69 -13.94 -8.74
C ILE A 198 -28.02 -13.02 -9.92
N LEU A 199 -29.30 -12.92 -10.32
CA LEU A 199 -29.73 -11.98 -11.36
C LEU A 199 -29.45 -10.54 -10.95
N PHE A 200 -29.76 -10.17 -9.70
CA PHE A 200 -29.42 -8.86 -9.15
C PHE A 200 -27.92 -8.59 -9.22
N LEU A 201 -27.07 -9.50 -8.75
CA LEU A 201 -25.61 -9.35 -8.84
C LEU A 201 -25.12 -9.24 -10.29
N SER A 202 -25.75 -9.99 -11.20
CA SER A 202 -25.43 -9.92 -12.64
C SER A 202 -25.79 -8.57 -13.25
N CYS A 203 -26.89 -7.94 -12.80
CA CYS A 203 -27.26 -6.59 -13.19
C CYS A 203 -26.28 -5.52 -12.69
N LEU A 204 -25.57 -5.75 -11.57
CA LEU A 204 -24.52 -4.84 -11.11
C LEU A 204 -23.29 -4.90 -12.04
N GLY A 205 -22.90 -6.11 -12.45
CA GLY A 205 -21.79 -6.34 -13.37
C GLY A 205 -20.54 -6.96 -12.72
N PHE A 206 -19.85 -7.79 -13.49
CA PHE A 206 -18.66 -8.56 -13.06
C PHE A 206 -17.34 -8.02 -13.62
N CYS A 207 -17.39 -6.99 -14.46
CA CYS A 207 -16.21 -6.36 -15.03
C CYS A 207 -15.99 -5.00 -14.37
N PRO A 208 -14.74 -4.58 -14.13
CA PRO A 208 -14.46 -3.23 -13.70
C PRO A 208 -14.95 -2.24 -14.77
N PRO A 209 -15.56 -1.11 -14.38
CA PRO A 209 -15.97 -0.10 -15.33
C PRO A 209 -14.75 0.45 -16.06
N GLU A 210 -14.94 0.81 -17.32
CA GLU A 210 -13.88 1.42 -18.12
C GLU A 210 -13.40 2.72 -17.46
N GLU A 211 -12.10 2.95 -17.53
CA GLU A 211 -11.48 4.17 -17.04
C GLU A 211 -11.87 5.32 -17.97
N LYS A 212 -12.74 6.21 -17.52
CA LYS A 212 -13.07 7.42 -18.26
C LYS A 212 -11.88 8.38 -18.18
N VAL A 213 -11.13 8.51 -19.26
CA VAL A 213 -10.20 9.63 -19.42
C VAL A 213 -11.07 10.86 -19.68
N VAL A 214 -11.15 11.75 -18.69
CA VAL A 214 -11.82 13.04 -18.89
C VAL A 214 -11.03 13.76 -19.98
N PRO A 215 -11.66 14.17 -21.11
CA PRO A 215 -10.97 14.96 -22.10
C PRO A 215 -10.52 16.26 -21.42
N THR A 216 -9.21 16.43 -21.21
CA THR A 216 -8.69 17.75 -20.84
C THR A 216 -8.68 18.64 -22.06
N ARG A 217 -8.85 19.94 -21.79
CA ARG A 217 -9.30 20.98 -22.73
C ARG A 217 -8.65 20.88 -24.12
N PRO A 218 -9.37 21.24 -25.19
CA PRO A 218 -8.72 21.51 -26.46
C PRO A 218 -7.63 22.55 -26.24
N TYR A 219 -6.47 22.30 -26.84
CA TYR A 219 -5.38 23.25 -27.08
C TYR A 219 -5.84 24.72 -26.98
N GLY A 220 -5.26 25.48 -26.05
CA GLY A 220 -5.37 26.94 -26.01
C GLY A 220 -5.98 27.53 -24.74
N TYR A 221 -5.12 27.85 -23.77
CA TYR A 221 -4.85 29.23 -23.30
C TYR A 221 -3.69 29.13 -22.31
N GLY A 222 -2.46 29.39 -22.80
CA GLY A 222 -1.18 29.12 -22.14
C GLY A 222 -0.70 27.69 -22.36
N THR A 223 0.34 27.48 -23.16
CA THR A 223 0.97 26.15 -23.36
C THR A 223 1.67 25.74 -22.07
N GLU A 224 1.02 24.91 -21.24
CA GLU A 224 1.69 24.29 -20.09
C GLU A 224 2.90 23.50 -20.57
N LYS A 225 4.05 23.71 -19.94
CA LYS A 225 5.26 22.91 -20.17
C LYS A 225 5.54 22.03 -18.95
N TYR A 226 5.82 20.76 -19.21
CA TYR A 226 5.94 19.72 -18.22
C TYR A 226 7.38 19.23 -18.13
N PHE A 227 7.94 19.24 -16.93
CA PHE A 227 9.21 18.62 -16.62
C PHE A 227 8.96 17.28 -15.93
N VAL A 228 9.18 16.17 -16.62
CA VAL A 228 9.05 14.82 -16.04
C VAL A 228 10.38 14.44 -15.40
N ALA A 229 10.37 14.18 -14.09
CA ALA A 229 11.54 13.77 -13.33
C ALA A 229 11.37 12.34 -12.79
N ALA A 230 12.43 11.54 -12.81
CA ALA A 230 12.44 10.23 -12.15
C ALA A 230 13.81 9.90 -11.55
N ASN A 231 13.79 9.16 -10.44
CA ASN A 231 14.96 8.51 -9.86
C ASN A 231 14.71 7.01 -9.81
N LEU A 232 15.54 6.20 -10.48
CA LEU A 232 15.33 4.77 -10.68
C LEU A 232 16.52 3.94 -10.21
N HIS A 233 16.25 2.77 -9.63
CA HIS A 233 17.26 1.82 -9.19
C HIS A 233 16.70 0.40 -9.15
N ASN A 234 17.31 -0.51 -9.91
CA ASN A 234 16.88 -1.89 -10.10
C ASN A 234 15.40 -2.00 -10.49
N SER A 235 15.06 -1.35 -11.61
CA SER A 235 13.69 -1.18 -12.11
C SER A 235 13.44 -1.99 -13.40
N GLU A 236 14.24 -3.03 -13.68
CA GLU A 236 14.12 -3.85 -14.91
C GLU A 236 12.71 -4.39 -15.12
N ASP A 237 12.10 -4.97 -14.07
CA ASP A 237 10.78 -5.60 -14.15
C ASP A 237 9.67 -4.65 -14.64
N ILE A 238 9.77 -3.37 -14.30
CA ILE A 238 8.69 -2.40 -14.49
C ILE A 238 8.93 -1.48 -15.69
N LEU A 239 10.19 -1.24 -16.04
CA LEU A 239 10.60 -0.28 -17.05
C LEU A 239 9.94 -0.45 -18.42
N PRO A 240 9.70 -1.67 -18.96
CA PRO A 240 9.04 -1.83 -20.26
C PRO A 240 7.63 -1.22 -20.28
N ARG A 241 6.83 -1.48 -19.24
CA ARG A 241 5.48 -0.91 -19.12
C ARG A 241 5.54 0.57 -18.74
N TRP A 242 6.39 0.92 -17.78
CA TRP A 242 6.59 2.30 -17.32
C TRP A 242 6.95 3.23 -18.50
N SER A 243 7.89 2.81 -19.34
CA SER A 243 8.33 3.55 -20.53
C SER A 243 7.22 3.68 -21.57
N SER A 244 6.47 2.59 -21.82
CA SER A 244 5.34 2.63 -22.76
C SER A 244 4.24 3.60 -22.32
N GLU A 245 3.90 3.62 -21.03
CA GLU A 245 2.89 4.54 -20.48
C GLU A 245 3.40 5.99 -20.42
N LEU A 246 4.69 6.20 -20.15
CA LEU A 246 5.31 7.52 -20.26
C LEU A 246 5.24 8.05 -21.70
N ILE A 247 5.56 7.23 -22.71
CA ILE A 247 5.48 7.64 -24.12
C ILE A 247 4.06 8.05 -24.50
N LYS A 248 3.04 7.26 -24.10
CA LYS A 248 1.63 7.62 -24.34
C LYS A 248 1.24 8.93 -23.65
N LEU A 249 1.77 9.19 -22.45
CA LEU A 249 1.56 10.46 -21.76
C LEU A 249 2.20 11.61 -22.52
N ILE A 250 3.44 11.45 -23.02
CA ILE A 250 4.13 12.48 -23.81
C ILE A 250 3.37 12.76 -25.11
N ASP A 251 2.92 11.72 -25.81
CA ASP A 251 2.12 11.86 -27.03
C ASP A 251 0.81 12.63 -26.75
N TYR A 252 0.24 12.49 -25.55
CA TYR A 252 -0.94 13.23 -25.12
C TYR A 252 -0.65 14.71 -24.78
N LEU A 253 0.45 14.98 -24.06
CA LEU A 253 0.84 16.34 -23.62
C LEU A 253 1.47 17.17 -24.76
N GLY A 254 1.97 16.50 -25.79
CA GLY A 254 2.72 17.09 -26.89
C GLY A 254 4.23 17.02 -26.65
N THR A 255 4.97 16.53 -27.64
CA THR A 255 6.42 16.31 -27.58
C THR A 255 7.20 17.59 -27.26
N ASP A 256 6.75 18.73 -27.78
CA ASP A 256 7.41 20.04 -27.61
C ASP A 256 7.15 20.67 -26.23
N ASN A 257 6.16 20.16 -25.51
CA ASN A 257 5.77 20.65 -24.19
C ASN A 257 6.44 19.86 -23.06
N VAL A 258 7.18 18.79 -23.35
CA VAL A 258 7.70 17.86 -22.34
C VAL A 258 9.23 17.76 -22.40
N HIS A 259 9.86 17.84 -21.23
CA HIS A 259 11.25 17.41 -21.04
C HIS A 259 11.31 16.25 -20.03
N VAL A 260 12.05 15.20 -20.35
CA VAL A 260 12.20 14.01 -19.49
C VAL A 260 13.60 13.97 -18.88
N SER A 261 13.71 14.11 -17.55
CA SER A 261 14.95 13.94 -16.81
C SER A 261 14.89 12.71 -15.91
N ILE A 262 15.81 11.77 -16.12
CA ILE A 262 15.90 10.53 -15.35
C ILE A 262 17.31 10.42 -14.80
N TYR A 263 17.42 10.25 -13.49
CA TYR A 263 18.65 9.83 -12.85
C TYR A 263 18.53 8.37 -12.44
N GLU A 264 19.47 7.55 -12.88
CA GLU A 264 19.56 6.14 -12.53
C GLU A 264 20.73 5.97 -11.56
N SER A 265 20.42 5.49 -10.35
CA SER A 265 21.34 5.46 -9.22
C SER A 265 22.07 4.11 -9.07
N ASN A 266 22.83 3.73 -10.09
CA ASN A 266 23.74 2.57 -10.12
C ASN A 266 23.08 1.18 -10.00
N SER A 267 22.15 0.89 -10.90
CA SER A 267 21.44 -0.38 -11.02
C SER A 267 22.39 -1.51 -11.46
N GLN A 268 22.08 -2.71 -11.00
CA GLN A 268 22.84 -3.94 -11.27
C GLN A 268 22.11 -4.89 -12.24
N ASP A 269 20.87 -4.54 -12.60
CA ASP A 269 20.01 -5.27 -13.51
C ASP A 269 19.99 -4.60 -14.90
N SER A 270 19.09 -5.01 -15.79
CA SER A 270 19.01 -4.45 -17.15
C SER A 270 18.48 -2.99 -17.22
N THR A 271 18.25 -2.30 -16.09
CA THR A 271 17.70 -0.93 -16.03
C THR A 271 18.46 0.03 -16.95
N LYS A 272 19.80 0.02 -16.92
CA LYS A 272 20.63 0.93 -17.76
C LYS A 272 20.41 0.70 -19.26
N SER A 273 20.32 -0.56 -19.67
CA SER A 273 20.06 -0.94 -21.07
C SER A 273 18.66 -0.51 -21.52
N LEU A 274 17.66 -0.71 -20.67
CA LEU A 274 16.28 -0.30 -20.94
C LEU A 274 16.15 1.23 -21.01
N LEU A 275 16.85 1.98 -20.15
CA LEU A 275 16.90 3.44 -20.21
C LEU A 275 17.61 3.95 -21.47
N SER A 276 18.63 3.25 -21.97
CA SER A 276 19.26 3.57 -23.26
C SER A 276 18.26 3.43 -24.41
N SER A 277 17.44 2.38 -24.40
CA SER A 277 16.38 2.17 -25.40
C SER A 277 15.30 3.25 -25.32
N LEU A 278 14.90 3.65 -24.10
CA LEU A 278 13.98 4.78 -23.90
C LEU A 278 14.60 6.10 -24.40
N ASN A 279 15.88 6.35 -24.11
CA ASN A 279 16.60 7.53 -24.56
C ASN A 279 16.57 7.68 -26.09
N GLN A 280 16.81 6.59 -26.83
CA GLN A 280 16.71 6.56 -28.28
C GLN A 280 15.27 6.84 -28.74
N THR A 281 14.29 6.19 -28.11
CA THR A 281 12.87 6.39 -28.47
C THR A 281 12.41 7.84 -28.27
N LEU A 282 12.84 8.48 -27.18
CA LEU A 282 12.56 9.90 -26.92
C LEU A 282 13.27 10.81 -27.93
N GLN A 283 14.49 10.48 -28.33
CA GLN A 283 15.23 11.19 -29.36
C GLN A 283 14.52 11.15 -30.72
N GLU A 284 14.09 9.97 -31.15
CA GLU A 284 13.39 9.77 -32.42
C GLU A 284 12.06 10.52 -32.46
N LYS A 285 11.43 10.72 -31.30
CA LYS A 285 10.21 11.52 -31.14
C LYS A 285 10.45 13.03 -30.98
N GLY A 286 11.70 13.49 -30.94
CA GLY A 286 12.04 14.90 -30.76
C GLY A 286 11.76 15.44 -29.35
N VAL A 287 11.68 14.57 -28.33
CA VAL A 287 11.39 14.97 -26.94
C VAL A 287 12.66 15.42 -26.23
N GLY A 288 12.59 16.55 -25.52
CA GLY A 288 13.68 17.02 -24.67
C GLY A 288 14.01 15.98 -23.59
N ARG A 289 15.29 15.65 -23.40
CA ARG A 289 15.68 14.58 -22.46
C ARG A 289 17.04 14.78 -21.80
N THR A 290 17.16 14.31 -20.56
CA THR A 290 18.40 14.22 -19.80
C THR A 290 18.38 12.93 -18.98
N ILE A 291 18.92 11.85 -19.54
CA ILE A 291 18.98 10.53 -18.88
C ILE A 291 20.42 10.26 -18.48
N ILE A 292 20.68 10.21 -17.16
CA ILE A 292 22.00 10.01 -16.58
C ILE A 292 22.01 8.67 -15.84
N THR A 293 22.93 7.78 -16.20
CA THR A 293 23.14 6.50 -15.52
C THR A 293 24.48 6.52 -14.80
N GLU A 294 24.45 6.32 -13.48
CA GLU A 294 25.67 6.28 -12.67
C GLU A 294 26.43 4.96 -12.89
N GLN A 295 27.76 5.04 -12.88
CA GLN A 295 28.65 3.89 -12.76
C GLN A 295 29.52 4.14 -11.54
N ASP A 296 29.12 3.59 -10.39
CA ASP A 296 29.92 3.67 -9.17
C ASP A 296 30.28 2.24 -8.73
N ASP A 297 31.58 1.94 -8.70
CA ASP A 297 32.09 0.67 -8.20
C ASP A 297 32.04 0.61 -6.66
N LYS A 298 31.79 1.74 -5.99
CA LYS A 298 31.62 1.82 -4.54
C LYS A 298 30.18 1.51 -4.17
N HIS A 299 29.96 0.24 -3.87
CA HIS A 299 28.70 -0.22 -3.27
C HIS A 299 28.53 0.40 -1.87
N TRP A 300 27.59 1.32 -1.71
CA TRP A 300 27.14 1.73 -0.37
C TRP A 300 25.62 1.68 -0.26
N TRP A 301 25.12 0.56 0.24
CA TRP A 301 23.76 0.46 0.78
C TRP A 301 23.71 -0.56 1.94
N PRO A 302 23.94 -0.14 3.20
CA PRO A 302 23.83 -1.06 4.33
C PRO A 302 22.74 -0.72 5.37
N TYR A 303 21.81 0.22 5.18
CA TYR A 303 20.83 0.51 6.25
C TYR A 303 19.41 0.86 5.77
N ASN A 304 18.40 0.25 6.37
CA ASN A 304 16.98 0.37 5.97
C ASN A 304 16.38 1.76 6.24
N THR A 305 16.87 2.52 7.23
CA THR A 305 16.32 3.83 7.62
C THR A 305 17.38 4.70 8.33
N SER A 306 18.57 4.85 7.76
CA SER A 306 19.59 5.74 8.34
C SER A 306 19.53 7.15 7.74
N PRO A 307 19.92 8.21 8.47
CA PRO A 307 20.03 9.57 7.92
C PRO A 307 20.85 9.63 6.62
N GLU A 308 21.84 8.75 6.48
CA GLU A 308 22.66 8.60 5.27
C GLU A 308 21.84 8.11 4.07
N ARG A 309 20.89 7.17 4.28
CA ARG A 309 19.96 6.74 3.22
C ARG A 309 19.09 7.89 2.75
N ILE A 310 18.59 8.71 3.68
CA ILE A 310 17.77 9.88 3.35
C ILE A 310 18.61 10.89 2.56
N GLY A 311 19.86 11.15 2.99
CA GLY A 311 20.80 12.00 2.26
C GLY A 311 21.10 11.51 0.86
N TYR A 312 21.32 10.19 0.69
CA TYR A 312 21.52 9.58 -0.62
C TYR A 312 20.31 9.76 -1.54
N LEU A 313 19.10 9.46 -1.05
CA LEU A 313 17.87 9.62 -1.84
C LEU A 313 17.61 11.09 -2.18
N ALA A 314 17.86 12.01 -1.26
CA ALA A 314 17.75 13.44 -1.50
C ALA A 314 18.69 13.88 -2.63
N ASN A 315 19.95 13.48 -2.59
CA ASN A 315 20.93 13.77 -3.64
C ASN A 315 20.49 13.18 -5.00
N ALA A 316 20.11 11.91 -5.02
CA ALA A 316 19.67 11.23 -6.24
C ALA A 316 18.43 11.89 -6.87
N ARG A 317 17.46 12.35 -6.06
CA ARG A 317 16.29 13.09 -6.56
C ARG A 317 16.66 14.49 -7.05
N ASN A 318 17.58 15.18 -6.38
CA ASN A 318 18.09 16.47 -6.84
C ASN A 318 18.84 16.34 -8.18
N LYS A 319 19.57 15.24 -8.40
CA LYS A 319 20.22 14.97 -9.70
C LYS A 319 19.22 14.91 -10.86
N ALA A 320 18.00 14.43 -10.63
CA ALA A 320 16.92 14.46 -11.62
C ALA A 320 16.31 15.86 -11.85
N LEU A 321 16.56 16.83 -10.96
CA LEU A 321 16.09 18.22 -11.07
C LEU A 321 17.18 19.20 -11.55
N ILE A 322 18.43 18.77 -11.63
CA ILE A 322 19.58 19.56 -12.10
C ILE A 322 19.27 20.39 -13.37
N PRO A 323 18.63 19.84 -14.42
CA PRO A 323 18.40 20.58 -15.66
C PRO A 323 17.58 21.88 -15.49
N ILE A 324 16.81 22.01 -14.41
CA ILE A 324 16.00 23.21 -14.11
C ILE A 324 16.48 23.98 -12.87
N GLN A 325 17.51 23.48 -12.18
CA GLN A 325 18.00 23.99 -10.90
C GLN A 325 19.46 24.44 -10.88
N SER A 326 20.29 23.89 -11.77
CA SER A 326 21.73 24.17 -11.79
C SER A 326 21.99 25.66 -11.94
N ASP A 327 22.97 26.19 -11.23
CA ASP A 327 23.48 27.55 -11.41
C ASP A 327 24.36 27.70 -12.65
N ASP A 328 25.01 26.60 -13.06
CA ASP A 328 25.78 26.49 -14.30
C ASP A 328 24.87 26.54 -15.55
N PRO A 329 24.99 27.61 -16.38
CA PRO A 329 24.21 27.75 -17.61
C PRO A 329 24.47 26.65 -18.65
N SER A 330 25.60 25.94 -18.59
CA SER A 330 25.91 24.84 -19.52
C SER A 330 25.17 23.54 -19.18
N ILE A 331 24.74 23.40 -17.92
CA ILE A 331 23.99 22.25 -17.42
C ILE A 331 22.49 22.55 -17.37
N ARG A 332 22.12 23.79 -17.03
CA ARG A 332 20.73 24.25 -16.98
C ARG A 332 20.14 24.36 -18.39
N LEU A 333 18.91 23.90 -18.56
CA LEU A 333 18.20 23.99 -19.83
C LEU A 333 17.94 25.43 -20.24
N GLU A 334 18.12 25.71 -21.52
CA GLU A 334 17.56 26.91 -22.13
C GLU A 334 16.02 26.86 -22.03
N GLY A 335 15.39 27.98 -21.67
CA GLY A 335 13.95 28.03 -21.43
C GLY A 335 13.45 27.30 -20.17
N TYR A 336 14.34 26.97 -19.20
CA TYR A 336 13.94 26.34 -17.94
C TYR A 336 12.81 27.08 -17.19
N ASN A 337 12.71 28.39 -17.38
CA ASN A 337 11.70 29.26 -16.77
C ASN A 337 10.29 29.09 -17.37
N GLU A 338 10.15 28.38 -18.49
CA GLU A 338 8.87 28.13 -19.15
C GLU A 338 8.11 26.94 -18.58
N PHE A 339 8.78 26.03 -17.86
CA PHE A 339 8.13 24.90 -17.21
C PHE A 339 7.11 25.37 -16.18
N THR A 340 5.87 24.89 -16.30
CA THR A 340 4.76 25.23 -15.41
C THR A 340 4.53 24.15 -14.36
N LYS A 341 4.82 22.88 -14.68
CA LYS A 341 4.64 21.73 -13.79
C LYS A 341 5.83 20.79 -13.82
N ILE A 342 6.11 20.18 -12.66
CA ILE A 342 7.06 19.06 -12.53
C ILE A 342 6.25 17.81 -12.21
N ILE A 343 6.43 16.74 -12.97
CA ILE A 343 5.82 15.43 -12.73
C ILE A 343 6.94 14.51 -12.24
N PHE A 344 6.98 14.22 -10.94
CA PHE A 344 7.96 13.29 -10.37
C PHE A 344 7.36 11.88 -10.31
N LEU A 345 8.02 10.92 -10.96
CA LEU A 345 7.58 9.52 -11.04
C LEU A 345 8.59 8.60 -10.36
N ASN A 346 8.12 7.72 -9.48
CA ASN A 346 8.88 6.56 -9.01
C ASN A 346 8.70 5.38 -9.98
N ASP A 347 9.34 4.25 -9.67
CA ASP A 347 9.23 2.95 -10.33
C ASP A 347 7.93 2.21 -9.96
N VAL A 348 6.79 2.86 -10.21
CA VAL A 348 5.43 2.34 -9.93
C VAL A 348 4.64 2.03 -11.19
N TYR A 349 3.66 1.13 -11.06
CA TYR A 349 2.69 0.83 -12.11
C TYR A 349 1.68 1.98 -12.19
N PHE A 350 1.57 2.58 -13.37
CA PHE A 350 0.59 3.61 -13.69
C PHE A 350 0.01 3.41 -15.09
N THR A 351 -1.03 4.19 -15.45
CA THR A 351 -1.48 4.39 -16.84
C THR A 351 -1.32 5.86 -17.23
N TRP A 352 -1.08 6.17 -18.50
CA TRP A 352 -1.03 7.56 -18.97
C TRP A 352 -2.31 8.34 -18.58
N GLY A 353 -3.48 7.69 -18.67
CA GLY A 353 -4.77 8.27 -18.26
C GLY A 353 -4.83 8.64 -16.78
N SER A 354 -4.23 7.83 -15.90
CA SER A 354 -4.09 8.14 -14.48
C SER A 354 -3.20 9.35 -14.22
N MET A 355 -2.13 9.53 -15.00
CA MET A 355 -1.25 10.71 -14.90
C MET A 355 -1.94 11.97 -15.43
N VAL A 356 -2.71 11.87 -16.51
CA VAL A 356 -3.55 12.98 -16.99
C VAL A 356 -4.55 13.43 -15.91
N ARG A 357 -5.19 12.48 -15.20
CA ARG A 357 -6.06 12.83 -14.06
C ARG A 357 -5.30 13.50 -12.91
N LEU A 358 -4.08 13.04 -12.62
CA LEU A 358 -3.25 13.64 -11.58
C LEU A 358 -2.87 15.09 -11.93
N ILE A 359 -2.35 15.32 -13.14
CA ILE A 359 -1.97 16.63 -13.66
C ILE A 359 -3.16 17.59 -13.64
N ASN A 360 -4.33 17.10 -14.05
CA ASN A 360 -5.56 17.89 -14.17
C ASN A 360 -6.46 17.79 -12.94
N THR A 361 -5.89 17.51 -11.76
CA THR A 361 -6.65 17.47 -10.51
C THR A 361 -7.35 18.80 -10.29
N LYS A 362 -8.69 18.79 -10.30
CA LYS A 362 -9.53 19.95 -10.03
C LYS A 362 -9.88 19.99 -8.54
N ILE A 363 -9.61 21.12 -7.89
CA ILE A 363 -9.99 21.34 -6.49
C ILE A 363 -11.22 22.24 -6.49
N GLU A 364 -12.38 21.69 -6.15
CA GLU A 364 -13.66 22.44 -6.13
C GLU A 364 -13.91 23.22 -7.44
N GLY A 365 -13.54 22.60 -8.58
CA GLY A 365 -13.66 23.19 -9.92
C GLY A 365 -12.54 24.13 -10.35
N ARG A 366 -11.51 24.36 -9.52
CA ARG A 366 -10.37 25.25 -9.80
C ARG A 366 -9.07 24.48 -10.09
N ASP A 367 -8.19 25.10 -10.87
CA ASP A 367 -6.88 24.59 -11.31
C ASP A 367 -5.73 25.03 -10.40
N GLU A 368 -5.88 24.88 -9.09
CA GLU A 368 -4.96 25.51 -8.14
C GLU A 368 -4.47 24.55 -7.05
N TYR A 369 -3.40 23.82 -7.36
CA TYR A 369 -2.56 23.12 -6.40
C TYR A 369 -1.10 23.57 -6.52
N ASP A 370 -0.37 23.52 -5.42
CA ASP A 370 1.09 23.64 -5.40
C ASP A 370 1.76 22.27 -5.51
N GLN A 371 1.09 21.26 -4.94
CA GLN A 371 1.51 19.88 -4.97
C GLN A 371 0.28 18.96 -4.96
N VAL A 372 0.28 17.93 -5.81
CA VAL A 372 -0.71 16.86 -5.76
C VAL A 372 -0.05 15.50 -5.89
N CYS A 373 -0.41 14.57 -4.99
CA CYS A 373 0.11 13.21 -4.99
C CYS A 373 -0.94 12.21 -5.47
N ALA A 374 -0.48 11.15 -6.14
CA ALA A 374 -1.25 9.93 -6.31
C ALA A 374 -1.42 9.19 -4.98
N MET A 375 -2.12 8.06 -4.99
CA MET A 375 -2.12 7.08 -3.90
C MET A 375 -1.42 5.82 -4.36
N ASP A 376 -0.34 5.39 -3.72
CA ASP A 376 0.34 4.14 -4.03
C ASP A 376 0.10 3.07 -2.97
N PHE A 377 -0.01 1.82 -3.42
CA PHE A 377 -0.41 0.71 -2.56
C PHE A 377 0.62 -0.42 -2.61
N GLY A 378 0.82 -1.05 -1.46
CA GLY A 378 1.61 -2.26 -1.29
C GLY A 378 0.83 -3.33 -0.52
N THR A 379 1.56 -4.29 0.03
CA THR A 379 0.97 -5.46 0.72
C THR A 379 0.09 -5.11 1.91
N SER A 380 0.43 -4.05 2.63
CA SER A 380 -0.27 -3.60 3.84
C SER A 380 -1.28 -2.48 3.58
N GLY A 381 -1.64 -2.19 2.32
CA GLY A 381 -2.50 -1.06 1.97
C GLY A 381 -1.72 0.15 1.47
N LEU A 382 -2.12 1.37 1.87
CA LEU A 382 -1.47 2.62 1.46
C LEU A 382 0.01 2.58 1.86
N TYR A 383 0.88 2.83 0.88
CA TYR A 383 2.33 2.79 1.04
C TYR A 383 2.89 4.18 1.44
N ASP A 384 4.18 4.25 1.81
CA ASP A 384 4.90 5.49 2.14
C ASP A 384 4.17 6.44 3.13
N THR A 385 3.39 5.88 4.04
CA THR A 385 2.57 6.62 5.02
C THR A 385 3.38 7.50 5.98
N TRP A 386 4.67 7.20 6.13
CA TRP A 386 5.62 7.97 6.94
C TRP A 386 6.10 9.27 6.25
N ALA A 387 5.99 9.39 4.92
CA ALA A 387 6.32 10.61 4.18
C ALA A 387 5.13 11.59 4.12
N SER A 388 3.91 11.05 4.20
CA SER A 388 2.67 11.81 4.06
C SER A 388 2.05 12.18 5.42
N ARG A 389 1.35 13.31 5.46
CA ARG A 389 0.62 13.81 6.65
C ARG A 389 -0.78 14.22 6.27
N ASP A 390 -1.77 13.78 7.04
CA ASP A 390 -3.13 14.30 6.90
C ASP A 390 -3.18 15.81 7.16
N ILE A 391 -4.33 16.43 6.92
CA ILE A 391 -4.52 17.88 7.08
C ILE A 391 -4.26 18.38 8.51
N CYS A 392 -4.25 17.48 9.49
CA CYS A 392 -3.93 17.78 10.88
C CYS A 392 -2.48 17.45 11.23
N GLY A 393 -1.59 17.24 10.25
CA GLY A 393 -0.18 16.97 10.48
C GLY A 393 0.12 15.58 11.06
N THR A 394 -0.83 14.65 11.01
CA THR A 394 -0.65 13.28 11.51
C THR A 394 -0.23 12.34 10.38
N PRO A 395 0.73 11.40 10.59
CA PRO A 395 1.05 10.39 9.58
C PRO A 395 -0.19 9.68 9.05
N LEU A 396 -0.18 9.42 7.74
CA LEU A 396 -1.23 8.59 7.13
C LEU A 396 -1.18 7.16 7.70
N ARG A 397 -2.24 6.40 7.46
CA ARG A 397 -2.36 5.00 7.87
C ARG A 397 -2.37 4.10 6.64
N PRO A 398 -1.85 2.87 6.74
CA PRO A 398 -1.93 1.90 5.65
C PRO A 398 -3.38 1.48 5.34
N PHE A 399 -4.25 1.48 6.35
CA PHE A 399 -5.63 1.01 6.22
C PHE A 399 -6.63 2.14 6.07
N TRP A 400 -7.70 1.87 5.33
CA TRP A 400 -8.83 2.79 5.20
C TRP A 400 -9.38 3.14 6.59
N PRO A 401 -9.60 4.44 6.91
CA PRO A 401 -9.71 5.56 5.96
C PRO A 401 -8.43 6.33 5.65
N TYR A 402 -7.24 5.81 5.98
CA TYR A 402 -5.90 6.39 5.77
C TYR A 402 -5.60 7.70 6.52
N VAL A 403 -6.61 8.53 6.76
CA VAL A 403 -6.56 9.83 7.45
C VAL A 403 -7.45 9.79 8.69
N LYS A 404 -7.33 10.80 9.56
CA LYS A 404 -8.19 10.93 10.75
C LYS A 404 -9.27 12.01 10.61
N ASP A 405 -9.05 13.02 9.77
CA ASP A 405 -9.97 14.14 9.61
C ASP A 405 -11.26 13.72 8.89
N GLU A 406 -12.41 13.83 9.56
CA GLU A 406 -13.70 13.36 9.03
C GLU A 406 -14.11 14.02 7.70
N ILE A 407 -13.75 15.29 7.49
CA ILE A 407 -14.02 15.98 6.22
C ILE A 407 -13.22 15.35 5.08
N THR A 408 -11.95 15.07 5.33
CA THR A 408 -11.07 14.35 4.40
C THR A 408 -11.55 12.91 4.15
N ILE A 409 -12.04 12.21 5.19
CA ILE A 409 -12.62 10.87 5.04
C ILE A 409 -13.85 10.92 4.11
N GLU A 410 -14.70 11.94 4.24
CA GLU A 410 -15.87 12.08 3.37
C GLU A 410 -15.51 12.37 1.90
N LYS A 411 -14.50 13.21 1.66
CA LYS A 411 -13.95 13.42 0.30
C LYS A 411 -13.37 12.13 -0.27
N LEU A 412 -12.61 11.39 0.53
CA LEU A 412 -12.10 10.06 0.17
C LEU A 412 -13.23 9.09 -0.22
N ARG A 413 -14.34 9.06 0.53
CA ARG A 413 -15.52 8.21 0.20
C ARG A 413 -16.12 8.54 -1.15
N LYS A 414 -16.07 9.80 -1.56
CA LYS A 414 -16.59 10.29 -2.85
C LYS A 414 -15.58 10.19 -3.99
N GLU A 415 -14.39 9.64 -3.74
CA GLU A 415 -13.24 9.67 -4.64
C GLU A 415 -12.89 11.10 -5.11
N GLU A 416 -13.04 12.08 -4.22
CA GLU A 416 -12.70 13.48 -4.46
C GLU A 416 -11.29 13.81 -3.96
N PRO A 417 -10.52 14.68 -4.65
CA PRO A 417 -9.26 15.19 -4.14
C PRO A 417 -9.39 15.82 -2.75
N PHE A 418 -8.45 15.52 -1.86
CA PHE A 418 -8.52 15.92 -0.46
C PHE A 418 -7.21 16.56 0.02
N GLU A 419 -7.33 17.50 0.97
CA GLU A 419 -6.19 18.25 1.50
C GLU A 419 -5.36 17.43 2.47
N VAL A 420 -4.06 17.64 2.40
CA VAL A 420 -3.04 17.03 3.25
C VAL A 420 -2.00 18.08 3.60
N SER A 421 -1.30 17.93 4.73
CA SER A 421 -0.21 18.86 5.05
C SER A 421 1.09 18.50 4.34
N SER A 422 1.28 17.25 3.93
CA SER A 422 2.41 16.83 3.08
C SER A 422 2.07 15.48 2.45
N CYS A 423 2.58 15.19 1.26
CA CYS A 423 2.41 13.88 0.66
C CYS A 423 3.56 13.46 -0.27
N TRP A 424 3.78 12.16 -0.42
CA TRP A 424 4.65 11.59 -1.44
C TRP A 424 4.30 10.11 -1.63
N ASN A 425 3.69 9.76 -2.77
CA ASN A 425 3.11 8.43 -2.97
C ASN A 425 3.14 8.05 -4.46
N GLY A 426 4.18 7.35 -4.89
CA GLY A 426 4.40 6.81 -6.25
C GLY A 426 4.59 7.84 -7.37
N ALA A 427 3.72 8.84 -7.47
CA ALA A 427 3.80 9.95 -8.42
C ALA A 427 3.31 11.24 -7.76
N VAL A 428 3.95 12.35 -8.15
CA VAL A 428 3.65 13.68 -7.62
C VAL A 428 3.70 14.71 -8.73
N VAL A 429 2.83 15.72 -8.67
CA VAL A 429 2.88 16.87 -9.56
C VAL A 429 3.04 18.14 -8.74
N PHE A 430 4.10 18.89 -9.02
CA PHE A 430 4.36 20.19 -8.43
C PHE A 430 4.09 21.32 -9.41
N LYS A 431 3.70 22.49 -8.89
CA LYS A 431 3.90 23.74 -9.60
C LYS A 431 5.40 24.01 -9.70
N ALA A 432 5.92 24.25 -10.90
CA ALA A 432 7.37 24.28 -11.11
C ALA A 432 8.06 25.49 -10.45
N GLY A 433 7.40 26.66 -10.38
CA GLY A 433 8.02 27.94 -9.99
C GLY A 433 8.96 27.95 -8.76
N PRO A 434 8.61 27.29 -7.63
CA PRO A 434 9.49 27.15 -6.46
C PRO A 434 10.77 26.33 -6.69
N PHE A 435 10.77 25.46 -7.69
CA PHE A 435 11.84 24.53 -8.01
C PHE A 435 12.71 25.00 -9.16
N LEU A 436 12.39 26.12 -9.81
CA LEU A 436 13.19 26.68 -10.90
C LEU A 436 14.32 27.56 -10.36
N TYR A 437 15.49 27.46 -11.00
CA TYR A 437 16.64 28.31 -10.69
C TYR A 437 16.27 29.79 -10.57
N LYS A 438 16.82 30.45 -9.54
CA LYS A 438 16.68 31.89 -9.31
C LYS A 438 18.05 32.55 -9.45
N PRO A 439 18.22 33.50 -10.41
CA PRO A 439 19.43 34.30 -10.49
C PRO A 439 19.69 35.00 -9.15
N LYS A 440 20.95 35.04 -8.71
CA LYS A 440 21.36 35.90 -7.59
C LYS A 440 21.32 37.36 -8.09
N GLU A 441 20.75 38.28 -7.31
CA GLU A 441 20.55 39.70 -7.69
C GLU A 441 21.86 40.53 -7.81
N THR A 442 23.00 39.95 -8.21
CA THR A 442 24.30 40.64 -8.26
C THR A 442 24.87 40.91 -9.65
N ASP A 443 24.14 40.67 -10.75
CA ASP A 443 24.73 40.80 -12.10
C ASP A 443 24.01 41.73 -13.09
N VAL A 444 23.07 42.59 -12.67
CA VAL A 444 22.50 43.63 -13.57
C VAL A 444 22.10 44.90 -12.81
N VAL A 445 23.00 45.87 -12.69
CA VAL A 445 22.66 47.32 -12.75
C VAL A 445 23.84 48.07 -13.38
N PRO A 446 23.66 48.77 -14.52
CA PRO A 446 24.57 49.80 -15.01
C PRO A 446 24.58 51.02 -14.07
N GLU A 447 25.77 51.54 -13.75
CA GLU A 447 25.94 52.87 -13.13
C GLU A 447 25.28 53.92 -14.02
N GLU A 448 24.10 54.40 -13.65
CA GLU A 448 23.61 55.77 -13.85
C GLU A 448 22.11 55.83 -13.51
N VAL A 449 21.82 56.50 -12.39
CA VAL A 449 20.59 57.17 -11.93
C VAL A 449 20.41 56.84 -10.45
N MET A 450 21.21 57.52 -9.64
CA MET A 450 21.12 57.53 -8.19
C MET A 450 20.64 58.92 -7.80
N GLU A 451 19.33 59.09 -7.66
CA GLU A 451 18.70 60.02 -6.71
C GLU A 451 17.17 59.87 -6.80
N ASP A 452 16.54 59.77 -5.62
CA ASP A 452 15.10 59.92 -5.38
C ASP A 452 14.18 58.69 -5.54
N THR A 453 14.45 57.64 -4.75
CA THR A 453 13.41 56.84 -4.04
C THR A 453 14.06 56.02 -2.93
N LEU A 454 14.42 56.70 -1.83
CA LEU A 454 14.79 56.05 -0.56
C LEU A 454 13.53 55.87 0.28
N GLU A 455 12.75 54.83 -0.04
CA GLU A 455 11.83 54.10 0.85
C GLU A 455 11.13 53.02 -0.01
N GLU A 456 11.17 51.76 0.43
CA GLU A 456 10.53 50.55 -0.15
C GLU A 456 11.33 49.59 -1.06
N SER A 457 12.65 49.70 -1.21
CA SER A 457 13.41 48.69 -2.00
C SER A 457 14.62 48.06 -1.29
N GLU A 458 14.50 47.73 0.00
CA GLU A 458 15.36 46.75 0.67
C GLU A 458 14.70 45.36 0.73
N SER A 459 14.38 44.78 -0.43
CA SER A 459 14.02 43.36 -0.47
C SER A 459 14.69 42.62 -1.62
N GLY A 460 16.02 42.76 -1.69
CA GLY A 460 16.80 41.63 -2.17
C GLY A 460 16.59 40.51 -1.17
N ARG A 461 15.73 39.54 -1.51
CA ARG A 461 15.21 38.54 -0.56
C ARG A 461 16.30 37.53 -0.23
N HIS A 462 17.26 37.93 0.60
CA HIS A 462 17.80 37.03 1.61
C HIS A 462 16.63 36.68 2.52
N MET A 463 15.89 35.63 2.14
CA MET A 463 14.79 35.15 2.95
C MET A 463 15.38 34.62 4.24
N MET A 464 15.52 35.46 5.27
CA MET A 464 15.50 35.05 6.67
C MET A 464 14.11 34.43 6.93
N LYS A 465 13.90 33.27 6.34
CA LYS A 465 12.62 32.56 6.36
C LYS A 465 12.60 31.73 7.62
N ARG A 466 11.81 32.24 8.58
CA ARG A 466 11.32 31.60 9.79
C ARG A 466 11.59 30.10 9.79
N GLY A 467 12.62 29.70 10.52
CA GLY A 467 12.72 28.33 11.00
C GLY A 467 11.66 28.20 12.07
N TRP A 468 10.53 27.57 11.76
CA TRP A 468 9.61 27.15 12.80
C TRP A 468 10.40 26.28 13.75
N LYS A 469 10.50 26.76 14.99
CA LYS A 469 10.93 25.96 16.12
C LYS A 469 10.07 24.72 16.10
N MET A 470 10.67 23.56 16.23
CA MET A 470 9.92 22.37 16.61
C MET A 470 9.58 22.39 18.11
N VAL A 471 9.26 23.59 18.61
CA VAL A 471 8.14 24.05 19.42
C VAL A 471 8.43 25.54 19.76
N ASP A 472 7.49 26.47 19.52
CA ASP A 472 7.56 27.85 20.07
C ASP A 472 7.26 27.90 21.58
N ASN A 473 7.91 26.99 22.32
CA ASN A 473 7.99 27.04 23.77
C ASN A 473 9.36 26.45 24.18
N PRO A 474 10.24 27.22 24.85
CA PRO A 474 11.54 26.73 25.33
C PRO A 474 11.47 25.57 26.34
N THR A 475 10.26 25.08 26.66
CA THR A 475 9.98 23.96 27.55
C THR A 475 9.97 22.58 26.87
N TYR A 476 10.06 22.49 25.53
CA TYR A 476 10.21 21.17 24.89
C TYR A 476 11.68 20.76 24.83
N PRO A 477 12.04 19.59 25.41
CA PRO A 477 13.41 19.11 25.37
C PRO A 477 13.88 18.94 23.92
N ASN A 478 15.06 19.48 23.58
CA ASN A 478 15.81 19.23 22.34
C ASN A 478 15.25 19.85 21.03
N SER A 479 14.51 20.97 21.07
CA SER A 479 14.08 21.67 19.85
C SER A 479 15.27 22.30 19.09
N VAL A 480 15.36 22.09 17.77
CA VAL A 480 16.42 22.64 16.89
C VAL A 480 15.79 23.41 15.72
N PHE A 481 16.46 24.47 15.26
CA PHE A 481 16.02 25.25 14.10
C PHE A 481 16.20 24.47 12.79
N SER A 482 15.19 24.52 11.93
CA SER A 482 15.34 24.09 10.54
C SER A 482 16.34 25.02 9.79
N PRO A 483 17.17 24.50 8.87
CA PRO A 483 18.03 25.32 8.02
C PRO A 483 17.23 26.36 7.23
N SER A 484 17.80 27.54 6.94
CA SER A 484 17.15 28.58 6.12
C SER A 484 16.63 28.04 4.79
N LEU A 485 15.44 28.47 4.37
CA LEU A 485 14.86 28.05 3.09
C LEU A 485 15.62 28.74 1.95
N THR A 486 16.27 27.95 1.10
CA THR A 486 16.90 28.41 -0.14
C THR A 486 16.01 28.11 -1.34
N LEU A 487 16.01 28.99 -2.34
CA LEU A 487 15.39 28.72 -3.64
C LEU A 487 16.49 28.47 -4.69
N PRO A 488 16.28 27.53 -5.63
CA PRO A 488 15.11 26.64 -5.77
C PRO A 488 14.96 25.63 -4.61
N ILE A 489 13.74 25.16 -4.35
CA ILE A 489 13.48 24.08 -3.38
C ILE A 489 14.19 22.81 -3.84
N GLN A 490 14.89 22.16 -2.92
CA GLN A 490 15.66 20.93 -3.14
C GLN A 490 15.29 19.87 -2.09
N PHE A 491 15.40 18.60 -2.47
CA PHE A 491 15.33 17.51 -1.50
C PHE A 491 16.52 17.61 -0.54
N ARG A 492 16.28 17.37 0.75
CA ARG A 492 17.30 17.49 1.79
C ARG A 492 17.01 16.56 2.95
N THR A 493 17.99 16.38 3.82
CA THR A 493 17.83 15.80 5.15
C THR A 493 17.25 16.82 6.14
N SER A 494 16.71 16.35 7.27
CA SER A 494 16.23 17.23 8.33
C SER A 494 17.37 17.98 9.01
N ASN A 495 18.56 17.37 9.08
CA ASN A 495 19.72 17.79 9.89
C ASN A 495 19.40 17.91 11.39
N ILE A 496 18.28 17.31 11.83
CA ILE A 496 17.80 17.33 13.21
C ILE A 496 17.81 15.87 13.69
N SER A 497 18.75 15.53 14.57
CA SER A 497 18.93 14.16 15.09
C SER A 497 17.72 13.63 15.88
N ALA A 498 16.89 14.54 16.41
CA ALA A 498 15.69 14.17 17.15
C ALA A 498 14.51 13.75 16.23
N CYS A 499 14.62 13.98 14.92
CA CYS A 499 13.49 13.87 14.00
C CYS A 499 13.92 13.28 12.64
N ASP A 500 13.69 11.98 12.49
CA ASP A 500 13.94 11.24 11.25
C ASP A 500 12.82 11.50 10.25
N HIS A 501 13.00 12.53 9.43
CA HIS A 501 12.05 12.90 8.36
C HIS A 501 12.53 12.44 6.99
N SER A 502 11.61 11.93 6.17
CA SER A 502 11.88 11.70 4.76
C SER A 502 12.25 13.00 4.06
N GLU A 503 13.18 12.91 3.11
CA GLU A 503 13.43 13.96 2.13
C GLU A 503 12.16 14.35 1.37
N CYS A 504 11.24 13.41 1.18
CA CYS A 504 9.97 13.63 0.50
C CYS A 504 8.96 14.38 1.37
N PHE A 505 8.93 14.11 2.68
CA PHE A 505 8.14 14.89 3.63
C PHE A 505 8.60 16.35 3.64
N LEU A 506 9.93 16.55 3.63
CA LEU A 506 10.55 17.87 3.76
C LEU A 506 10.27 18.79 2.57
N ILE A 507 10.01 18.26 1.38
CA ILE A 507 9.55 19.07 0.23
C ILE A 507 8.21 19.73 0.53
N GLY A 508 7.22 18.97 1.02
CA GLY A 508 5.92 19.52 1.40
C GLY A 508 6.07 20.54 2.53
N TYR A 509 6.91 20.23 3.53
CA TYR A 509 7.22 21.16 4.62
C TYR A 509 7.88 22.46 4.13
N ASP A 510 8.82 22.40 3.17
CA ASP A 510 9.45 23.58 2.60
C ASP A 510 8.46 24.44 1.79
N LEU A 511 7.38 23.87 1.26
CA LEU A 511 6.25 24.64 0.71
C LEU A 511 5.47 25.40 1.80
N HIS A 512 5.23 24.80 2.97
CA HIS A 512 4.64 25.51 4.13
C HIS A 512 5.52 26.69 4.57
N ARG A 513 6.84 26.52 4.54
CA ARG A 513 7.79 27.60 4.83
C ARG A 513 7.87 28.64 3.72
N LEU A 514 7.63 28.25 2.47
CA LEU A 514 7.58 29.16 1.34
C LEU A 514 6.35 30.07 1.41
N TYR A 515 5.20 29.49 1.74
CA TYR A 515 3.89 30.13 1.83
C TYR A 515 3.45 30.33 3.29
N ASP A 516 4.23 31.12 4.03
CA ASP A 516 4.10 31.37 5.48
C ASP A 516 2.92 32.30 5.87
N THR A 517 2.13 32.77 4.91
CA THR A 517 0.98 33.64 5.19
C THR A 517 -0.30 32.83 5.33
N VAL A 518 -1.07 33.05 6.40
CA VAL A 518 -2.37 32.41 6.63
C VAL A 518 -3.36 32.67 5.49
N ASP A 519 -3.21 33.80 4.79
CA ASP A 519 -4.07 34.17 3.65
C ASP A 519 -3.91 33.24 2.44
N ARG A 520 -2.76 32.55 2.34
CA ARG A 520 -2.48 31.59 1.27
C ARG A 520 -1.58 30.46 1.78
N PRO A 521 -2.15 29.45 2.47
CA PRO A 521 -1.40 28.24 2.81
C PRO A 521 -0.96 27.50 1.54
N PRO A 522 0.08 26.63 1.62
CA PRO A 522 0.41 25.73 0.52
C PRO A 522 -0.78 24.82 0.22
N ARG A 523 -1.06 24.67 -1.07
CA ARG A 523 -2.19 23.90 -1.57
C ARG A 523 -1.73 22.50 -1.94
N ILE A 524 -1.70 21.60 -0.95
CA ILE A 524 -1.20 20.22 -1.08
C ILE A 524 -2.37 19.24 -1.00
N TYR A 525 -2.51 18.40 -2.03
CA TYR A 525 -3.63 17.47 -2.15
C TYR A 525 -3.17 16.05 -2.46
N MET A 526 -4.04 15.08 -2.20
CA MET A 526 -3.94 13.75 -2.80
C MET A 526 -5.17 13.49 -3.66
N ASN A 527 -4.98 12.78 -4.78
CA ASN A 527 -6.06 12.42 -5.70
C ASN A 527 -6.38 10.92 -5.60
N PRO A 528 -7.50 10.53 -4.97
CA PRO A 528 -7.83 9.11 -4.76
C PRO A 528 -8.25 8.36 -6.04
N THR A 529 -8.47 9.06 -7.14
CA THR A 529 -8.76 8.44 -8.46
C THR A 529 -7.50 7.94 -9.18
N VAL A 530 -6.31 8.22 -8.62
CA VAL A 530 -5.01 7.86 -9.18
C VAL A 530 -4.34 6.87 -8.24
N LYS A 531 -4.58 5.57 -8.47
CA LYS A 531 -4.12 4.46 -7.63
C LYS A 531 -2.93 3.76 -8.31
N LEU A 532 -1.76 3.78 -7.68
CA LEU A 532 -0.50 3.24 -8.17
C LEU A 532 -0.03 2.09 -7.27
N ALA A 533 1.01 1.37 -7.68
CA ALA A 533 1.67 0.37 -6.82
C ALA A 533 3.05 0.02 -7.36
N TYR A 534 3.98 -0.41 -6.50
CA TYR A 534 5.29 -0.93 -6.93
C TYR A 534 5.20 -2.36 -7.48
N GLU A 535 4.17 -3.12 -7.10
CA GLU A 535 3.95 -4.50 -7.56
C GLU A 535 2.66 -4.63 -8.38
N LYS A 536 2.70 -5.50 -9.39
CA LYS A 536 1.61 -5.69 -10.36
C LYS A 536 0.33 -6.22 -9.71
N ASN A 537 0.44 -7.15 -8.76
CA ASN A 537 -0.70 -7.70 -8.02
C ASN A 537 -1.46 -6.59 -7.28
N TRP A 538 -0.77 -5.71 -6.55
CA TRP A 538 -1.40 -4.61 -5.82
C TRP A 538 -1.98 -3.56 -6.77
N TYR A 539 -1.33 -3.30 -7.90
CA TYR A 539 -1.88 -2.44 -8.95
C TYR A 539 -3.22 -2.99 -9.48
N VAL A 540 -3.25 -4.28 -9.85
CA VAL A 540 -4.45 -4.97 -10.35
C VAL A 540 -5.53 -5.06 -9.28
N TRP A 541 -5.16 -5.26 -8.02
CA TRP A 541 -6.11 -5.28 -6.91
C TRP A 541 -6.89 -3.96 -6.83
N HIS A 542 -6.17 -2.83 -6.78
CA HIS A 542 -6.78 -1.51 -6.60
C HIS A 542 -7.46 -0.96 -7.85
N ASN A 543 -6.94 -1.26 -9.05
CA ASN A 543 -7.46 -0.74 -10.31
C ASN A 543 -8.39 -1.69 -11.07
N SER A 544 -8.53 -2.94 -10.62
CA SER A 544 -9.43 -3.91 -11.27
C SER A 544 -10.33 -4.61 -10.25
N VAL A 545 -9.77 -5.35 -9.29
CA VAL A 545 -10.58 -6.18 -8.37
C VAL A 545 -11.54 -5.34 -7.51
N LEU A 546 -11.03 -4.28 -6.87
CA LEU A 546 -11.83 -3.40 -6.02
C LEU A 546 -12.83 -2.53 -6.80
N ARG A 547 -12.72 -2.48 -8.13
CA ARG A 547 -13.62 -1.71 -9.02
C ARG A 547 -14.74 -2.57 -9.61
N ILE A 548 -14.74 -3.88 -9.39
CA ILE A 548 -15.83 -4.75 -9.85
C ILE A 548 -17.11 -4.38 -9.08
N PRO A 549 -18.23 -4.01 -9.74
CA PRO A 549 -19.44 -3.55 -9.07
C PRO A 549 -19.99 -4.52 -8.02
N VAL A 550 -19.96 -5.83 -8.29
CA VAL A 550 -20.35 -6.87 -7.33
C VAL A 550 -19.44 -6.90 -6.10
N VAL A 551 -18.14 -6.64 -6.27
CA VAL A 551 -17.18 -6.53 -5.14
C VAL A 551 -17.43 -5.25 -4.36
N GLN A 552 -17.68 -4.11 -5.02
CA GLN A 552 -18.03 -2.85 -4.35
C GLN A 552 -19.30 -2.98 -3.52
N TRP A 553 -20.35 -3.58 -4.10
CA TRP A 553 -21.59 -3.86 -3.38
C TRP A 553 -21.33 -4.70 -2.11
N TRP A 554 -20.50 -5.74 -2.20
CA TRP A 554 -20.12 -6.53 -1.04
C TRP A 554 -19.39 -5.70 0.02
N LEU A 555 -18.42 -4.89 -0.41
CA LEU A 555 -17.63 -4.06 0.50
C LEU A 555 -18.50 -3.02 1.23
N GLU A 556 -19.44 -2.40 0.52
CA GLU A 556 -20.36 -1.40 1.07
C GLU A 556 -21.40 -1.98 2.03
N ASN A 557 -21.83 -3.23 1.83
CA ASN A 557 -22.92 -3.81 2.63
C ASN A 557 -22.42 -4.69 3.78
N TRP A 558 -21.27 -5.35 3.63
CA TRP A 558 -20.80 -6.39 4.55
C TRP A 558 -19.42 -6.13 5.13
N SER A 559 -18.56 -5.41 4.39
CA SER A 559 -17.16 -5.23 4.78
C SER A 559 -16.83 -3.82 5.28
N ARG A 560 -17.83 -2.97 5.57
CA ARG A 560 -17.62 -1.60 6.08
C ARG A 560 -16.90 -1.59 7.44
N GLY A 561 -15.59 -1.76 7.40
CA GLY A 561 -14.64 -1.36 8.45
C GLY A 561 -14.56 -2.22 9.70
N TYR A 562 -15.50 -3.13 9.99
CA TYR A 562 -15.53 -3.82 11.29
C TYR A 562 -14.24 -4.58 11.66
N PRO A 563 -13.56 -5.31 10.75
CA PRO A 563 -12.25 -5.90 11.04
C PRO A 563 -11.13 -4.85 11.15
N PHE A 564 -11.24 -3.72 10.44
CA PHE A 564 -10.19 -2.71 10.31
C PHE A 564 -10.14 -1.74 11.49
N TYR A 565 -11.27 -1.41 12.12
CA TYR A 565 -11.27 -0.58 13.35
C TYR A 565 -10.48 -1.23 14.50
N PHE A 566 -10.52 -2.56 14.61
CA PHE A 566 -9.77 -3.30 15.62
C PHE A 566 -8.26 -3.27 15.35
N VAL A 567 -7.85 -3.47 14.09
CA VAL A 567 -6.44 -3.36 13.67
C VAL A 567 -5.93 -1.93 13.83
N ASP A 568 -6.74 -0.94 13.47
CA ASP A 568 -6.44 0.48 13.68
C ASP A 568 -6.27 0.79 15.17
N TRP A 569 -7.12 0.26 16.05
CA TRP A 569 -6.96 0.44 17.49
C TRP A 569 -5.65 -0.18 18.03
N ILE A 570 -5.27 -1.37 17.56
CA ILE A 570 -3.99 -1.99 17.90
C ILE A 570 -2.84 -1.12 17.39
N TRP A 571 -2.91 -0.67 16.14
CA TRP A 571 -1.89 0.19 15.53
C TRP A 571 -1.79 1.54 16.25
N GLU A 572 -2.90 2.12 16.71
CA GLU A 572 -2.89 3.35 17.51
C GLU A 572 -2.34 3.17 18.93
N LYS A 573 -2.48 1.97 19.51
CA LYS A 573 -1.92 1.63 20.82
C LYS A 573 -0.43 1.29 20.72
N ALA A 574 -0.01 0.62 19.65
CA ALA A 574 1.38 0.20 19.41
C ALA A 574 2.24 1.30 18.77
N GLY A 575 1.69 2.05 17.81
CA GLY A 575 2.34 3.14 17.08
C GLY A 575 2.38 4.48 17.83
N ARG A 576 2.26 4.46 19.17
CA ARG A 576 2.32 5.69 20.00
C ARG A 576 3.74 6.26 20.07
N ARG A 577 4.16 6.90 18.99
CA ARG A 577 4.90 8.15 19.06
C ARG A 577 4.27 9.07 18.01
N ARG A 578 3.36 9.95 18.45
CA ARG A 578 3.03 11.12 17.62
C ARG A 578 4.36 11.82 17.42
N ASP A 579 4.81 11.94 16.18
CA ASP A 579 6.03 12.66 15.89
C ASP A 579 5.77 14.15 16.12
N TYR A 580 6.01 14.61 17.35
CA TYR A 580 5.82 15.99 17.78
C TYR A 580 6.60 16.97 16.90
N CYS A 581 7.72 16.50 16.33
CA CYS A 581 8.48 17.20 15.32
C CYS A 581 7.58 17.60 14.15
N THR A 582 6.96 16.62 13.49
CA THR A 582 6.13 16.91 12.30
C THR A 582 4.90 17.76 12.64
N TRP A 583 4.23 17.48 13.77
CA TRP A 583 2.95 18.12 14.08
C TRP A 583 3.11 19.61 14.43
N SER A 584 4.18 19.97 15.15
CA SER A 584 4.51 21.37 15.47
C SER A 584 4.91 22.17 14.23
N ALA A 585 5.67 21.55 13.32
CA ALA A 585 6.16 22.17 12.09
C ALA A 585 5.04 22.64 11.14
N LEU A 586 3.85 22.03 11.23
CA LEU A 586 2.72 22.29 10.32
C LEU A 586 1.59 23.11 10.98
N ALA A 587 1.74 23.48 12.25
CA ALA A 587 0.69 24.03 13.11
C ALA A 587 -0.04 25.26 12.55
N VAL A 588 0.71 26.15 11.88
CA VAL A 588 0.23 27.44 11.36
C VAL A 588 -0.92 27.30 10.38
N HIS A 589 -0.81 26.27 9.54
CA HIS A 589 -1.71 26.04 8.42
C HIS A 589 -2.76 24.98 8.75
N LEU A 590 -2.82 24.51 10.00
CA LEU A 590 -3.82 23.53 10.43
C LEU A 590 -5.20 24.20 10.53
N PRO A 591 -6.25 23.58 9.98
CA PRO A 591 -7.62 24.03 10.19
C PRO A 591 -7.98 24.05 11.69
N TYR A 592 -8.86 24.98 12.09
CA TYR A 592 -9.36 25.09 13.47
C TYR A 592 -9.99 23.81 14.04
N ARG A 593 -10.46 22.90 13.17
CA ARG A 593 -11.03 21.61 13.56
C ARG A 593 -9.99 20.57 14.00
N CYS A 594 -8.70 20.82 13.73
CA CYS A 594 -7.65 19.91 14.15
C CYS A 594 -7.45 19.99 15.67
N PRO A 595 -7.13 18.86 16.34
CA PRO A 595 -6.83 18.88 17.76
C PRO A 595 -5.68 19.85 18.05
N SER A 596 -5.78 20.59 19.15
CA SER A 596 -4.67 21.42 19.60
C SER A 596 -3.43 20.56 19.84
N LEU A 597 -2.27 21.12 19.50
CA LEU A 597 -1.00 20.55 19.93
C LEU A 597 -1.06 20.38 21.45
N PRO A 598 -0.75 19.19 22.00
CA PRO A 598 -0.66 19.04 23.45
C PRO A 598 0.36 20.07 23.93
N GLY A 599 -0.01 20.84 24.95
CA GLY A 599 0.85 21.88 25.51
C GLY A 599 2.13 21.30 26.10
N ALA A 600 3.08 22.18 26.43
CA ALA A 600 4.32 21.79 27.07
C ALA A 600 4.04 20.95 28.32
N VAL A 601 4.70 19.81 28.42
CA VAL A 601 4.68 19.03 29.66
C VAL A 601 5.82 19.56 30.50
N ASP A 602 5.51 20.18 31.64
CA ASP A 602 6.50 20.44 32.70
C ASP A 602 6.98 19.09 33.24
N LYS A 603 8.01 18.54 32.61
CA LYS A 603 8.79 17.44 33.19
C LYS A 603 10.13 17.99 33.61
N ASN A 604 10.43 17.87 34.90
CA ASN A 604 11.82 17.96 35.34
C ASN A 604 12.61 16.87 34.63
N TRP A 605 13.84 17.19 34.23
CA TRP A 605 14.74 16.29 33.49
C TRP A 605 14.97 14.93 34.15
N ASP A 606 14.59 14.77 35.42
CA ASP A 606 14.69 13.54 36.22
C ASP A 606 13.41 12.66 36.20
N GLN A 607 12.40 12.94 35.36
CA GLN A 607 11.13 12.20 35.20
C GLN A 607 10.80 11.78 33.75
#